data_AF-A0A8T2MAW3-F1
#
_entry.id   AF-A0A8T2MAW3-F1
#
_cell.length_a   1.000
_cell.length_b   1.000
_cell.length_c   1.000
_cell.angle_alpha   90.00
_cell.angle_beta   90.00
_cell.angle_gamma   90.00
#
_symmetry.space_group_name_H-M   'P 1'
#
loop_
_entity.id
_entity.type
_entity.pdbx_description
1 polymer ?
#
loop_
_entity_poly.entity_id
_entity_poly.type
_entity_poly.pdbx_seq_one_letter_code
_entity_poly.pdbx_strand_id
1 'polypeptide(L)'
;MCTGKCARFIAWSLYPLSIISITCNIILLFPDWKVKYALDHQLTPEVMLMGGLCGGGLAVLAPALFIHLTGRKGCCANRCGMFLSIGFSAIGVAGAIYCFVVAIFGLVNGPHCRYSMFSIWGRPFQGSSEGYLTDQSQWSTCTEPKNVVAFHVGLFCTLVLVSSLEMALCLCQMINGLVGCICGAKT
;
A
#
# COMPACT_ATOMS: atom_id res chain seq x y z
N MET A 1 -2.77 -31.58 2.95
CA MET A 1 -2.52 -30.63 4.07
C MET A 1 -3.39 -29.40 3.88
N CYS A 2 -3.81 -28.79 5.00
CA CYS A 2 -4.89 -27.81 5.17
C CYS A 2 -4.73 -26.44 4.45
N THR A 3 -4.52 -26.42 3.13
CA THR A 3 -4.42 -25.19 2.32
C THR A 3 -5.64 -24.27 2.49
N GLY A 4 -6.84 -24.82 2.65
CA GLY A 4 -8.07 -24.03 2.81
C GLY A 4 -8.14 -23.21 4.12
N LYS A 5 -7.59 -23.70 5.24
CA LYS A 5 -7.58 -22.95 6.52
C LYS A 5 -6.52 -21.84 6.49
N CYS A 6 -5.35 -22.13 5.93
CA CYS A 6 -4.27 -21.15 5.74
C CYS A 6 -4.70 -20.03 4.78
N ALA A 7 -5.28 -20.39 3.63
CA ALA A 7 -5.80 -19.42 2.65
C ALA A 7 -6.90 -18.52 3.25
N ARG A 8 -7.75 -19.07 4.13
CA ARG A 8 -8.77 -18.29 4.84
C ARG A 8 -8.14 -17.27 5.80
N PHE A 9 -7.09 -17.66 6.53
CA PHE A 9 -6.35 -16.72 7.39
C PHE A 9 -5.71 -15.60 6.56
N ILE A 10 -5.07 -15.94 5.44
CA ILE A 10 -4.48 -14.97 4.52
C ILE A 10 -5.54 -13.97 4.04
N ALA A 11 -6.70 -14.44 3.57
CA ALA A 11 -7.78 -13.57 3.12
C ALA A 11 -8.29 -12.62 4.23
N TRP A 12 -8.48 -13.14 5.45
CA TRP A 12 -8.90 -12.32 6.59
C TRP A 12 -7.87 -11.26 6.98
N SER A 13 -6.58 -11.56 6.85
CA SER A 13 -5.50 -10.61 7.13
C SER A 13 -5.35 -9.54 6.04
N LEU A 14 -5.68 -9.84 4.79
CA LEU A 14 -5.59 -8.88 3.67
C LEU A 14 -6.66 -7.78 3.71
N TYR A 15 -7.87 -8.07 4.23
CA TYR A 15 -8.92 -7.05 4.36
C TYR A 15 -8.52 -5.82 5.19
N PRO A 16 -8.06 -5.96 6.46
CA PRO A 16 -7.67 -4.81 7.26
C PRO A 16 -6.46 -4.08 6.67
N LEU A 17 -5.49 -4.81 6.10
CA LEU A 17 -4.32 -4.21 5.45
C LEU A 17 -4.74 -3.30 4.30
N SER A 18 -5.61 -3.79 3.42
CA SER A 18 -6.11 -3.01 2.29
C SER A 18 -6.92 -1.78 2.73
N ILE A 19 -7.76 -1.91 3.76
CA ILE A 19 -8.51 -0.77 4.32
C ILE A 19 -7.54 0.29 4.89
N ILE A 20 -6.48 -0.14 5.58
CA ILE A 20 -5.44 0.77 6.08
C ILE A 20 -4.76 1.48 4.90
N SER A 21 -4.39 0.75 3.83
CA SER A 21 -3.77 1.35 2.63
C SER A 21 -4.66 2.41 1.97
N ILE A 22 -5.96 2.11 1.81
CA ILE A 22 -6.94 3.05 1.28
C ILE A 22 -7.06 4.29 2.17
N THR A 23 -7.19 4.08 3.49
CA THR A 23 -7.37 5.16 4.46
C THR A 23 -6.14 6.07 4.49
N CYS A 24 -4.93 5.51 4.54
CA CYS A 24 -3.69 6.27 4.51
C CYS A 24 -3.58 7.13 3.24
N ASN A 25 -3.95 6.59 2.09
CA ASN A 25 -3.90 7.32 0.83
C ASN A 25 -4.94 8.45 0.75
N ILE A 26 -6.14 8.27 1.31
CA ILE A 26 -7.15 9.33 1.41
C ILE A 26 -6.66 10.47 2.30
N ILE A 27 -6.05 10.16 3.45
CA ILE A 27 -5.51 11.18 4.36
C ILE A 27 -4.35 11.93 3.69
N LEU A 28 -3.48 11.24 2.93
CA LEU A 28 -2.42 11.88 2.14
C LEU A 28 -2.96 12.83 1.07
N LEU A 29 -4.14 12.54 0.50
CA LEU A 29 -4.76 13.39 -0.52
C LEU A 29 -5.32 14.70 0.07
N PHE A 30 -5.75 14.68 1.33
CA PHE A 30 -6.39 15.81 2.01
C PHE A 30 -5.68 16.17 3.32
N PRO A 31 -4.45 16.72 3.26
CA PRO A 31 -3.79 17.23 4.45
C PRO A 31 -4.64 18.32 5.12
N ASP A 32 -4.79 18.24 6.45
CA ASP A 32 -5.67 19.09 7.26
C ASP A 32 -7.16 19.11 6.86
N TRP A 33 -7.63 18.09 6.11
CA TRP A 33 -9.00 18.03 5.57
C TRP A 33 -9.37 19.23 4.68
N LYS A 34 -8.36 19.94 4.17
CA LYS A 34 -8.53 21.12 3.32
C LYS A 34 -8.35 20.73 1.86
N VAL A 35 -9.39 20.96 1.07
CA VAL A 35 -9.40 20.70 -0.39
C VAL A 35 -8.50 21.67 -1.17
N LYS A 36 -8.10 22.78 -0.54
CA LYS A 36 -7.34 23.87 -1.20
C LYS A 36 -6.02 23.38 -1.81
N TYR A 37 -5.33 22.46 -1.14
CA TYR A 37 -4.05 21.93 -1.61
C TYR A 37 -4.18 21.03 -2.84
N ALA A 38 -5.31 20.33 -2.97
CA ALA A 38 -5.63 19.53 -4.15
C ALA A 38 -6.06 20.39 -5.36
N LEU A 39 -6.70 21.55 -5.11
CA LEU A 39 -7.10 22.49 -6.17
C LEU A 39 -5.93 23.31 -6.73
N ASP A 40 -4.95 23.70 -5.90
CA ASP A 40 -3.85 24.59 -6.30
C ASP A 40 -2.63 23.87 -6.94
N HIS A 41 -2.78 22.61 -7.39
CA HIS A 41 -1.66 21.79 -7.92
C HIS A 41 -0.44 21.65 -6.99
N GLN A 42 -0.62 21.84 -5.68
CA GLN A 42 0.46 21.79 -4.70
C GLN A 42 0.75 20.37 -4.18
N LEU A 43 0.09 19.34 -4.72
CA LEU A 43 0.32 17.95 -4.34
C LEU A 43 1.51 17.32 -5.08
N THR A 44 2.20 16.44 -4.38
CA THR A 44 3.24 15.56 -4.91
C THR A 44 2.66 14.62 -5.99
N PRO A 45 3.32 14.46 -7.16
CA PRO A 45 2.86 13.55 -8.21
C PRO A 45 2.79 12.09 -7.72
N GLU A 46 3.57 11.74 -6.69
CA GLU A 46 3.54 10.44 -6.03
C GLU A 46 2.18 10.17 -5.34
N VAL A 47 1.56 11.19 -4.75
CA VAL A 47 0.22 11.09 -4.14
C VAL A 47 -0.85 11.01 -5.23
N MET A 48 -0.68 11.74 -6.34
CA MET A 48 -1.57 11.64 -7.51
C MET A 48 -1.49 10.28 -8.21
N LEU A 49 -0.39 9.54 -8.04
CA LEU A 49 -0.26 8.18 -8.55
C LEU A 49 -1.17 7.18 -7.82
N MET A 50 -1.82 7.60 -6.72
CA MET A 50 -2.80 6.81 -5.98
C MET A 50 -2.33 5.39 -5.62
N GLY A 51 -1.02 5.24 -5.32
CA GLY A 51 -0.39 3.94 -5.07
C GLY A 51 -1.09 3.11 -3.99
N GLY A 52 -1.51 3.75 -2.89
CA GLY A 52 -2.22 3.08 -1.81
C GLY A 52 -3.70 2.75 -2.10
N LEU A 53 -4.37 3.47 -2.99
CA LEU A 53 -5.78 3.24 -3.34
C LEU A 53 -5.91 2.21 -4.47
N CYS A 54 -5.17 2.40 -5.56
CA CYS A 54 -5.20 1.52 -6.72
C CYS A 54 -4.34 0.26 -6.51
N GLY A 55 -3.15 0.42 -5.91
CA GLY A 55 -2.23 -0.68 -5.62
C GLY A 55 -2.63 -1.47 -4.37
N GLY A 56 -2.24 -1.01 -3.18
CA GLY A 56 -2.49 -1.72 -1.91
C GLY A 56 -3.99 -1.83 -1.54
N GLY A 57 -4.82 -0.95 -2.09
CA GLY A 57 -6.27 -0.99 -1.94
C GLY A 57 -6.93 -2.00 -2.88
N LEU A 58 -7.36 -1.51 -4.04
CA LEU A 58 -8.18 -2.24 -5.00
C LEU A 58 -7.52 -3.52 -5.55
N ALA A 59 -6.24 -3.45 -5.91
CA ALA A 59 -5.55 -4.62 -6.48
C ALA A 59 -5.33 -5.75 -5.46
N VAL A 60 -5.29 -5.45 -4.15
CA VAL A 60 -5.18 -6.44 -3.06
C VAL A 60 -6.55 -6.93 -2.57
N LEU A 61 -7.61 -6.12 -2.68
CA LEU A 61 -8.98 -6.55 -2.40
C LEU A 61 -9.46 -7.66 -3.35
N ALA A 62 -9.08 -7.58 -4.63
CA ALA A 62 -9.44 -8.59 -5.63
C ALA A 62 -9.01 -10.02 -5.23
N PRO A 63 -7.73 -10.30 -4.91
CA PRO A 63 -7.32 -11.61 -4.41
C PRO A 63 -7.96 -11.94 -3.06
N ALA A 64 -8.11 -11.00 -2.13
CA ALA A 64 -8.73 -11.27 -0.83
C ALA A 64 -10.17 -11.81 -0.97
N LEU A 65 -10.99 -11.16 -1.80
CA LEU A 65 -12.36 -11.57 -2.11
C LEU A 65 -12.38 -12.95 -2.81
N PHE A 66 -11.52 -13.13 -3.80
CA PHE A 66 -11.46 -14.38 -4.57
C PHE A 66 -11.06 -15.58 -3.69
N ILE A 67 -10.05 -15.41 -2.83
CA ILE A 67 -9.59 -16.44 -1.89
C ILE A 67 -10.69 -16.75 -0.87
N HIS A 68 -11.39 -15.74 -0.36
CA HIS A 68 -12.47 -15.92 0.61
C HIS A 68 -13.65 -16.69 0.01
N LEU A 69 -14.11 -16.33 -1.19
CA LEU A 69 -15.20 -17.00 -1.89
C LEU A 69 -14.84 -18.44 -2.26
N THR A 70 -13.62 -18.66 -2.74
CA THR A 70 -13.14 -20.00 -3.10
C THR A 70 -12.91 -20.88 -1.88
N GLY A 71 -12.49 -20.29 -0.75
CA GLY A 71 -12.29 -20.98 0.53
C GLY A 71 -13.57 -21.42 1.24
N ARG A 72 -14.77 -21.04 0.76
CA ARG A 72 -16.06 -21.51 1.29
C ARG A 72 -16.61 -22.75 0.58
N LYS A 73 -16.25 -23.00 -0.67
CA LYS A 73 -16.84 -24.08 -1.48
C LYS A 73 -16.28 -25.49 -1.23
N GLY A 74 -15.51 -25.69 -0.17
CA GLY A 74 -14.79 -26.95 0.05
C GLY A 74 -13.63 -27.11 -0.94
N CYS A 75 -12.70 -28.00 -0.63
CA CYS A 75 -11.42 -28.13 -1.34
C CYS A 75 -11.62 -28.34 -2.86
N CYS A 76 -11.04 -27.47 -3.70
CA CYS A 76 -10.79 -27.69 -5.13
C CYS A 76 -12.00 -28.09 -6.01
N ALA A 77 -12.90 -27.16 -6.34
CA ALA A 77 -14.02 -27.48 -7.25
C ALA A 77 -13.66 -27.55 -8.76
N ASN A 78 -12.46 -27.12 -9.21
CA ASN A 78 -11.94 -27.36 -10.57
C ASN A 78 -10.48 -26.87 -10.71
N ARG A 79 -9.68 -27.46 -11.63
CA ARG A 79 -8.32 -27.00 -12.01
C ARG A 79 -8.31 -25.51 -12.41
N CYS A 80 -9.39 -25.03 -13.03
CA CYS A 80 -9.57 -23.63 -13.42
C CYS A 80 -9.62 -22.66 -12.22
N GLY A 81 -10.27 -23.04 -11.10
CA GLY A 81 -10.39 -22.18 -9.92
C GLY A 81 -9.04 -21.92 -9.22
N MET A 82 -8.10 -22.86 -9.36
CA MET A 82 -6.76 -22.72 -8.80
C MET A 82 -5.83 -21.85 -9.64
N PHE A 83 -5.87 -21.95 -10.97
CA PHE A 83 -5.16 -21.03 -11.85
C PHE A 83 -5.64 -19.59 -11.67
N LEU A 84 -6.95 -19.39 -11.50
CA LEU A 84 -7.50 -18.07 -11.21
C LEU A 84 -7.00 -17.51 -9.86
N SER A 85 -6.88 -18.34 -8.82
CA SER A 85 -6.33 -17.89 -7.53
C SER A 85 -4.88 -17.41 -7.66
N ILE A 86 -4.07 -18.07 -8.48
CA ILE A 86 -2.68 -17.67 -8.75
C ILE A 86 -2.67 -16.35 -9.53
N GLY A 87 -3.50 -16.23 -10.56
CA GLY A 87 -3.63 -15.01 -11.35
C GLY A 87 -4.03 -13.78 -10.52
N PHE A 88 -5.07 -13.89 -9.70
CA PHE A 88 -5.47 -12.80 -8.81
C PHE A 88 -4.42 -12.48 -7.74
N SER A 89 -3.72 -13.49 -7.22
CA SER A 89 -2.63 -13.26 -6.26
C SER A 89 -1.44 -12.54 -6.92
N ALA A 90 -1.16 -12.82 -8.20
CA ALA A 90 -0.14 -12.09 -8.97
C ALA A 90 -0.51 -10.61 -9.17
N ILE A 91 -1.79 -10.31 -9.43
CA ILE A 91 -2.30 -8.93 -9.46
C ILE A 91 -2.10 -8.25 -8.09
N GLY A 92 -2.39 -8.95 -6.99
CA GLY A 92 -2.15 -8.45 -5.64
C GLY A 92 -0.67 -8.15 -5.38
N VAL A 93 0.25 -9.03 -5.80
CA VAL A 93 1.70 -8.78 -5.70
C VAL A 93 2.11 -7.58 -6.52
N ALA A 94 1.64 -7.45 -7.77
CA ALA A 94 1.96 -6.29 -8.61
C ALA A 94 1.44 -4.98 -8.00
N GLY A 95 0.22 -4.99 -7.46
CA GLY A 95 -0.36 -3.85 -6.75
C GLY A 95 0.41 -3.47 -5.48
N ALA A 96 0.84 -4.45 -4.70
CA ALA A 96 1.63 -4.23 -3.49
C ALA A 96 3.02 -3.65 -3.83
N ILE A 97 3.71 -4.19 -4.85
CA ILE A 97 4.99 -3.66 -5.33
C ILE A 97 4.83 -2.21 -5.80
N TYR A 98 3.77 -1.93 -6.56
CA TYR A 98 3.48 -0.57 -7.01
C TYR A 98 3.27 0.39 -5.84
N CYS A 99 2.47 0.00 -4.85
CA CYS A 99 2.26 0.79 -3.63
C CYS A 99 3.57 1.02 -2.86
N PHE A 100 4.40 -0.02 -2.71
CA PHE A 100 5.69 0.05 -2.02
C PHE A 100 6.65 1.02 -2.69
N VAL A 101 6.81 0.93 -4.01
CA VAL A 101 7.70 1.81 -4.78
C VAL A 101 7.25 3.26 -4.66
N VAL A 102 5.95 3.53 -4.89
CA VAL A 102 5.40 4.89 -4.75
C VAL A 102 5.58 5.42 -3.33
N ALA A 103 5.41 4.58 -2.32
CA ALA A 103 5.56 4.99 -0.92
C ALA A 103 7.02 5.35 -0.57
N ILE A 104 8.00 4.60 -1.07
CA ILE A 104 9.41 4.94 -0.92
C ILE A 104 9.74 6.24 -1.64
N PHE A 105 9.28 6.42 -2.87
CA PHE A 105 9.50 7.68 -3.59
C PHE A 105 8.88 8.88 -2.87
N GLY A 106 7.68 8.70 -2.30
CA GLY A 106 7.07 9.70 -1.42
C GLY A 106 7.97 10.04 -0.23
N LEU A 107 8.51 9.02 0.44
CA LEU A 107 9.40 9.21 1.59
C LEU A 107 10.74 9.87 1.21
N VAL A 108 11.31 9.55 0.05
CA VAL A 108 12.58 10.13 -0.42
C VAL A 108 12.41 11.58 -0.88
N ASN A 109 11.31 11.89 -1.59
CA ASN A 109 11.09 13.22 -2.15
C ASN A 109 10.54 14.21 -1.12
N GLY A 110 9.94 13.72 -0.04
CA GLY A 110 9.41 14.53 1.07
C GLY A 110 8.16 15.35 0.72
N PRO A 111 7.51 15.94 1.74
CA PRO A 111 6.29 16.72 1.54
C PRO A 111 6.58 18.07 0.87
N HIS A 112 5.59 18.57 0.11
CA HIS A 112 5.52 19.99 -0.21
C HIS A 112 5.07 20.79 1.02
N CYS A 113 5.85 21.79 1.41
CA CYS A 113 5.51 22.65 2.53
C CYS A 113 6.03 24.07 2.30
N ARG A 114 5.52 25.02 3.11
CA ARG A 114 6.04 26.39 3.14
C ARG A 114 7.18 26.49 4.15
N TYR A 115 8.36 26.91 3.69
CA TYR A 115 9.56 27.09 4.53
C TYR A 115 10.03 28.57 4.55
N SER A 116 10.86 28.90 5.55
CA SER A 116 11.15 30.23 6.16
C SER A 116 11.07 31.55 5.35
N MET A 117 10.76 32.62 6.11
CA MET A 117 10.73 34.08 5.88
C MET A 117 10.03 34.67 4.64
N PHE A 118 10.15 34.09 3.45
CA PHE A 118 9.52 34.61 2.22
C PHE A 118 8.23 33.89 1.81
N SER A 119 7.73 32.96 2.63
CA SER A 119 6.50 32.20 2.34
C SER A 119 6.55 31.42 1.02
N ILE A 120 7.70 30.82 0.69
CA ILE A 120 7.91 30.08 -0.55
C ILE A 120 7.44 28.62 -0.36
N TRP A 121 6.71 28.11 -1.34
CA TRP A 121 6.26 26.71 -1.41
C TRP A 121 7.28 25.86 -2.15
N GLY A 122 7.70 24.74 -1.56
CA GLY A 122 8.68 23.84 -2.19
C GLY A 122 8.82 22.53 -1.44
N ARG A 123 9.83 21.74 -1.84
CA ARG A 123 10.24 20.51 -1.14
C ARG A 123 11.62 20.74 -0.54
N PRO A 124 11.71 21.19 0.72
CA PRO A 124 13.01 21.50 1.33
C PRO A 124 13.88 20.26 1.55
N PHE A 125 13.28 19.06 1.52
CA PHE A 125 13.95 17.79 1.78
C PHE A 125 14.30 17.00 0.51
N GLN A 126 14.01 17.54 -0.68
CA GLN A 126 14.28 16.85 -1.93
C GLN A 126 15.79 16.79 -2.18
N GLY A 127 16.34 15.57 -2.29
CA GLY A 127 17.77 15.33 -2.50
C GLY A 127 18.63 15.44 -1.22
N SER A 128 18.01 15.62 -0.06
CA SER A 128 18.69 15.52 1.24
C SER A 128 18.68 14.05 1.65
N SER A 129 19.83 13.38 1.57
CA SER A 129 19.89 11.91 1.57
C SER A 129 19.21 11.26 2.78
N GLU A 130 19.39 11.76 4.01
CA GLU A 130 18.97 11.02 5.22
C GLU A 130 18.63 11.92 6.44
N GLY A 131 18.54 13.24 6.23
CA GLY A 131 18.41 14.21 7.32
C GLY A 131 17.07 14.12 8.03
N TYR A 132 15.96 14.38 7.34
CA TYR A 132 14.68 14.63 8.00
C TYR A 132 13.94 13.38 8.51
N LEU A 133 14.27 12.19 8.01
CA LEU A 133 13.69 10.94 8.50
C LEU A 133 14.28 10.51 9.85
N THR A 134 15.55 10.85 10.07
CA THR A 134 16.30 10.50 11.30
C THR A 134 16.29 11.66 12.29
N ASP A 135 16.41 12.89 11.79
CA ASP A 135 16.52 14.10 12.58
C ASP A 135 15.21 14.90 12.58
N GLN A 136 14.43 14.72 13.64
CA GLN A 136 13.17 15.43 13.85
C GLN A 136 13.34 16.95 14.01
N SER A 137 14.56 17.45 14.33
CA SER A 137 14.80 18.89 14.45
C SER A 137 14.57 19.61 13.11
N GLN A 138 14.71 18.90 11.99
CA GLN A 138 14.50 19.45 10.65
C GLN A 138 13.02 19.66 10.32
N TRP A 139 12.10 19.05 11.08
CA TRP A 139 10.65 19.18 10.83
C TRP A 139 10.12 20.59 11.06
N SER A 140 10.80 21.40 11.89
CA SER A 140 10.46 22.82 12.11
C SER A 140 10.72 23.71 10.89
N THR A 141 11.40 23.20 9.87
CA THR A 141 11.62 23.91 8.60
C THR A 141 10.30 24.18 7.87
N CYS A 142 9.33 23.27 7.99
CA CYS A 142 7.99 23.43 7.43
C CYS A 142 7.08 24.17 8.42
N THR A 143 6.71 25.41 8.10
CA THR A 143 5.86 26.25 8.97
C THR A 143 4.37 26.03 8.72
N GLU A 144 3.98 25.72 7.47
CA GLU A 144 2.60 25.47 7.07
C GLU A 144 2.54 24.38 5.98
N PRO A 145 1.62 23.40 6.06
CA PRO A 145 0.68 23.12 7.16
C PRO A 145 1.33 22.58 8.44
N LYS A 146 0.66 22.71 9.60
CA LYS A 146 1.21 22.30 10.91
C LYS A 146 1.37 20.77 10.94
N ASN A 147 2.53 20.29 11.40
CA ASN A 147 2.84 18.85 11.51
C ASN A 147 2.78 18.06 10.19
N VAL A 148 2.81 18.73 9.03
CA VAL A 148 2.72 18.07 7.71
C VAL A 148 3.80 17.00 7.52
N VAL A 149 5.01 17.25 8.01
CA VAL A 149 6.14 16.33 7.90
C VAL A 149 5.88 15.04 8.67
N ALA A 150 5.39 15.15 9.91
CA ALA A 150 5.07 14.00 10.76
C ALA A 150 3.96 13.14 10.14
N PHE A 151 2.89 13.76 9.63
CA PHE A 151 1.82 13.04 8.94
C PHE A 151 2.31 12.37 7.66
N HIS A 152 3.07 13.08 6.84
CA HIS A 152 3.59 12.56 5.58
C HIS A 152 4.51 11.36 5.81
N VAL A 153 5.50 11.49 6.70
CA VAL A 153 6.41 10.39 7.05
C VAL A 153 5.64 9.22 7.67
N GLY A 154 4.76 9.48 8.63
CA GLY A 154 3.99 8.43 9.30
C GLY A 154 3.10 7.63 8.34
N LEU A 155 2.38 8.31 7.44
CA LEU A 155 1.49 7.66 6.47
C LEU A 155 2.27 6.88 5.41
N PHE A 156 3.35 7.45 4.86
CA PHE A 156 4.18 6.73 3.88
C PHE A 156 4.92 5.54 4.50
N CYS A 157 5.46 5.66 5.72
CA CYS A 157 6.03 4.52 6.44
C CYS A 157 4.98 3.43 6.69
N THR A 158 3.75 3.81 7.06
CA THR A 158 2.65 2.85 7.21
C THR A 158 2.34 2.13 5.91
N LEU A 159 2.28 2.86 4.77
CA LEU A 159 2.09 2.26 3.44
C LEU A 159 3.21 1.29 3.07
N VAL A 160 4.47 1.61 3.39
CA VAL A 160 5.62 0.71 3.17
C VAL A 160 5.45 -0.59 3.96
N LEU A 161 5.10 -0.50 5.25
CA LEU A 161 4.90 -1.68 6.10
C LEU A 161 3.71 -2.53 5.62
N VAL A 162 2.58 -1.89 5.34
CA VAL A 162 1.35 -2.56 4.89
C VAL A 162 1.57 -3.25 3.55
N SER A 163 2.09 -2.55 2.54
CA SER A 163 2.37 -3.14 1.23
C SER A 163 3.40 -4.27 1.28
N SER A 164 4.39 -4.19 2.20
CA SER A 164 5.34 -5.30 2.43
C SER A 164 4.64 -6.56 2.96
N LEU A 165 3.71 -6.38 3.92
CA LEU A 165 2.91 -7.48 4.45
C LEU A 165 1.93 -8.05 3.40
N GLU A 166 1.28 -7.19 2.61
CA GLU A 166 0.39 -7.59 1.52
C GLU A 166 1.14 -8.40 0.46
N MET A 167 2.34 -7.95 0.08
CA MET A 167 3.22 -8.67 -0.84
C MET A 167 3.58 -10.05 -0.29
N ALA A 168 4.01 -10.14 0.97
CA ALA A 168 4.35 -11.42 1.60
C ALA A 168 3.15 -12.38 1.64
N LEU A 169 1.97 -11.90 2.05
CA LEU A 169 0.75 -12.69 2.12
C LEU A 169 0.28 -13.17 0.74
N CYS A 170 0.32 -12.31 -0.28
CA CYS A 170 -0.03 -12.67 -1.66
C CYS A 170 0.96 -13.70 -2.25
N LEU A 171 2.26 -13.57 -1.95
CA LEU A 171 3.28 -14.55 -2.34
C LEU A 171 3.06 -15.91 -1.66
N CYS A 172 2.77 -15.92 -0.35
CA CYS A 172 2.40 -17.13 0.36
C CYS A 172 1.17 -17.81 -0.26
N GLN A 173 0.15 -17.04 -0.64
CA GLN A 173 -1.02 -17.58 -1.33
C GLN A 173 -0.66 -18.16 -2.71
N MET A 174 0.22 -17.50 -3.45
CA MET A 174 0.68 -17.98 -4.75
C MET A 174 1.41 -19.34 -4.63
N ILE A 175 2.29 -19.48 -3.64
CA ILE A 175 2.97 -20.74 -3.33
C ILE A 175 1.96 -21.81 -2.92
N ASN A 176 0.99 -21.48 -2.06
CA ASN A 176 -0.08 -22.41 -1.66
C ASN A 176 -0.91 -22.87 -2.87
N GLY A 177 -1.20 -21.97 -3.81
CA GLY A 177 -1.88 -22.28 -5.07
C GLY A 177 -1.06 -23.23 -5.94
N LEU A 178 0.24 -22.96 -6.12
CA LEU A 178 1.15 -23.80 -6.91
C LEU A 178 1.33 -25.19 -6.31
N VAL A 179 1.55 -25.29 -5.00
CA VAL A 179 1.66 -26.58 -4.29
C VAL A 179 0.36 -27.36 -4.41
N GLY A 180 -0.79 -26.71 -4.32
CA GLY A 180 -2.07 -27.39 -4.56
C GLY A 180 -2.22 -27.86 -6.01
N CYS A 181 -1.66 -27.17 -7.01
CA CYS A 181 -1.73 -27.58 -8.43
C CYS A 181 -0.91 -28.84 -8.67
N ILE A 182 0.28 -28.91 -8.07
CA ILE A 182 1.23 -30.02 -8.23
C ILE A 182 0.81 -31.23 -7.38
N CYS A 183 0.46 -31.00 -6.11
CA CYS A 183 0.15 -32.07 -5.15
C CYS A 183 -1.33 -32.47 -5.12
N GLY A 184 -2.25 -31.62 -5.61
CA GLY A 184 -3.68 -31.91 -5.72
C GLY A 184 -4.08 -32.60 -7.02
N ALA A 185 -3.15 -32.84 -7.95
CA ALA A 185 -3.35 -33.66 -9.14
C ALA A 185 -3.35 -35.18 -8.86
N LYS A 186 -3.40 -35.60 -7.58
CA LYS A 186 -3.60 -36.98 -7.15
C LYS A 186 -4.89 -37.11 -6.36
N THR A 187 -6.00 -37.26 -7.07
CA THR A 187 -7.19 -38.09 -6.77
C THR A 187 -8.15 -37.95 -7.93
#